data_AF-A0A2N6VIW4-F1
#
_entry.id   AF-A0A2N6VIW4-F1
#
_cell.length_a   1.000
_cell.length_b   1.000
_cell.length_c   1.000
_cell.angle_alpha   90.00
_cell.angle_beta   90.00
_cell.angle_gamma   90.00
#
_symmetry.space_group_name_H-M   'P 1'
#
loop_
_entity.id
_entity.type
_entity.pdbx_description
1 polymer ?
#
loop_
_entity_poly.entity_id
_entity_poly.type
_entity_poly.pdbx_seq_one_letter_code
_entity_poly.pdbx_strand_id
1 'polypeptide(L)' 'MDIEVVRSATLFAGLDDESTNALVKYMKPRSLRRAAVLFHEGDSGDELYIVSSG' A
#
# COMPACT_ATOMS: atom_id res chain seq x y z
N MET A 1 7.99 1.50 5.74
CA MET A 1 6.78 0.64 5.77
C MET A 1 7.24 -0.75 6.18
N ASP A 2 6.45 -1.48 6.97
CA ASP A 2 6.80 -2.84 7.36
C ASP A 2 6.62 -3.79 6.16
N ILE A 3 7.63 -4.63 5.90
CA ILE A 3 7.62 -5.60 4.79
C ILE A 3 6.48 -6.61 4.95
N GLU A 4 6.10 -6.91 6.19
CA GLU A 4 5.02 -7.84 6.52
C GLU A 4 3.64 -7.35 6.04
N VAL A 5 3.44 -6.03 5.98
CA VAL A 5 2.18 -5.45 5.46
C VAL A 5 2.05 -5.72 3.96
N VAL A 6 3.15 -5.68 3.21
CA VAL A 6 3.12 -5.99 1.78
C VAL A 6 2.88 -7.48 1.56
N ARG A 7 3.50 -8.35 2.37
CA ARG A 7 3.31 -9.81 2.27
C ARG A 7 1.90 -10.27 2.64
N SER A 8 1.25 -9.58 3.58
CA SER A 8 -0.13 -9.90 3.97
C SER A 8 -1.16 -9.47 2.92
N ALA A 9 -0.83 -8.52 2.04
CA ALA A 9 -1.68 -8.17 0.92
C ALA A 9 -1.66 -9.29 -0.11
N THR A 10 -2.81 -9.93 -0.35
CA THR A 10 -2.97 -11.10 -1.23
C THR A 10 -2.39 -10.87 -2.64
N LEU A 11 -2.48 -9.65 -3.15
CA LEU A 11 -1.93 -9.28 -4.46
C LEU A 11 -0.41 -9.48 -4.56
N PHE A 12 0.30 -9.42 -3.44
CA PHE A 12 1.77 -9.46 -3.36
C PHE A 12 2.31 -10.68 -2.59
N ALA A 13 1.44 -11.60 -2.17
CA ALA A 13 1.83 -12.76 -1.36
C ALA A 13 2.85 -13.70 -2.05
N GLY A 14 2.93 -13.65 -3.38
CA GLY A 14 3.87 -14.46 -4.17
C GLY A 14 5.24 -13.80 -4.42
N LEU A 15 5.48 -12.59 -3.91
CA LEU A 15 6.77 -11.90 -4.10
C LEU A 15 7.86 -12.48 -3.19
N ASP A 16 9.05 -12.64 -3.76
CA ASP A 16 10.25 -12.92 -2.99
C ASP A 16 10.73 -11.70 -2.19
N ASP A 17 11.71 -11.91 -1.32
CA ASP A 17 12.25 -10.89 -0.42
C ASP A 17 12.86 -9.71 -1.18
N GLU A 18 13.53 -9.97 -2.31
CA GLU A 18 14.16 -8.94 -3.12
C GLU A 18 13.12 -8.03 -3.78
N SER A 19 12.12 -8.62 -4.44
CA SER A 19 11.02 -7.92 -5.09
C SER A 19 10.18 -7.14 -4.08
N THR A 20 9.92 -7.74 -2.92
CA THR A 20 9.18 -7.07 -1.84
C THR A 20 9.95 -5.86 -1.32
N ASN A 21 11.26 -6.00 -1.08
CA ASN A 21 12.11 -4.87 -0.67
C ASN A 21 12.20 -3.78 -1.73
N ALA A 22 12.20 -4.13 -3.02
CA ALA A 22 12.16 -3.16 -4.10
C ALA A 22 10.84 -2.39 -4.09
N LEU A 23 9.70 -3.08 -3.96
CA LEU A 23 8.38 -2.46 -3.90
C LEU A 23 8.24 -1.51 -2.70
N VAL A 24 8.65 -1.95 -1.51
CA VAL A 24 8.59 -1.13 -0.28
C VAL A 24 9.32 0.21 -0.42
N LYS A 25 10.40 0.27 -1.22
CA LYS A 25 11.14 1.53 -1.46
C LYS A 25 10.36 2.56 -2.27
N TYR A 26 9.43 2.14 -3.12
CA TYR A 26 8.58 3.03 -3.90
C TYR A 26 7.31 3.47 -3.14
N MET A 27 6.92 2.71 -2.12
CA MET A 27 5.73 3.00 -1.33
C MET A 27 5.96 4.16 -0.37
N LYS A 28 4.94 5.02 -0.23
CA LYS A 28 4.97 6.17 0.68
C LYS A 28 3.93 5.97 1.79
N PRO A 29 4.30 6.18 3.06
CA PRO A 29 3.33 6.11 4.15
C PRO A 29 2.30 7.24 4.02
N ARG A 30 1.02 6.90 4.17
CA ARG A 30 -0.08 7.87 4.17
C ARG A 30 -0.95 7.63 5.40
N SER A 31 -1.20 8.69 6.16
CA SER A 31 -2.08 8.66 7.32
C SER A 31 -3.36 9.41 7.00
N LEU A 32 -4.50 8.81 7.33
CA LEU A 32 -5.82 9.40 7.16
C LEU A 32 -6.43 9.64 8.53
N ARG A 33 -7.07 10.79 8.72
CA ARG A 33 -7.90 11.04 9.89
C ARG A 33 -9.22 10.29 9.75
N ARG A 34 -9.89 10.02 10.87
CA ARG A 34 -11.26 9.49 10.85
C ARG A 34 -12.15 10.36 9.95
N ALA A 35 -12.92 9.72 9.07
CA ALA A 35 -13.78 10.34 8.06
C ALA A 35 -13.05 11.13 6.94
N ALA A 36 -11.73 11.01 6.80
CA ALA A 36 -11.03 11.53 5.63
C ALA A 36 -11.34 10.65 4.39
N VAL A 37 -11.52 11.30 3.24
CA VAL A 37 -11.67 10.64 1.93
C VAL A 37 -10.29 10.48 1.30
N LEU A 38 -9.95 9.27 0.84
CA LEU A 38 -8.64 8.97 0.24
C LEU A 38 -8.59 9.37 -1.24
N PHE A 39 -9.64 9.03 -1.99
CA PHE A 39 -9.86 9.39 -3.40
C PHE A 39 -11.37 9.43 -3.68
N HIS A 40 -11.75 10.10 -4.76
CA HIS A 40 -13.12 10.19 -5.26
C HIS A 40 -13.27 9.42 -6.57
N GLU A 41 -14.53 9.13 -6.94
CA GLU A 41 -14.83 8.57 -8.25
C GLU A 41 -14.43 9.57 -9.36
N GLY A 42 -13.70 9.08 -10.37
CA GLY A 42 -13.18 9.90 -11.46
C GLY A 42 -11.77 10.44 -11.24
N ASP A 43 -11.19 10.27 -10.05
CA ASP A 43 -9.76 10.56 -9.82
C ASP A 43 -8.86 9.62 -10.64
N SER A 44 -7.65 10.06 -10.95
CA SER A 44 -6.64 9.25 -11.65
C SER A 44 -6.38 7.94 -10.89
N GLY A 45 -6.49 6.81 -11.59
CA GLY A 45 -6.22 5.47 -11.06
C GLY A 45 -4.76 5.06 -11.18
N ASP A 46 -3.82 5.94 -10.82
CA ASP A 46 -2.37 5.71 -10.92
C ASP A 46 -1.70 5.32 -9.58
N GLU A 47 -2.48 5.29 -8.49
CA GLU A 47 -2.01 4.94 -7.16
C GLU A 47 -2.66 3.64 -6.63
N LEU A 48 -1.85 2.82 -5.93
CA LEU A 48 -2.31 1.64 -5.20
C LEU A 48 -2.01 1.80 -3.70
N TYR A 49 -3.00 1.48 -2.86
CA TYR A 49 -2.89 1.59 -1.41
C TYR A 49 -3.03 0.23 -0.74
N ILE A 50 -2.25 0.01 0.31
CA ILE A 50 -2.37 -1.12 1.22
C ILE A 50 -2.71 -0.57 2.60
N VAL A 51 -3.78 -1.08 3.22
CA VAL A 51 -4.18 -0.69 4.57
C VAL A 51 -3.26 -1.39 5.56
N SER A 52 -2.42 -0.61 6.26
CA SER A 52 -1.49 -1.14 7.26
C SER A 52 -2.10 -1.24 8.67
N SER A 53 -3.00 -0.33 9.00
CA SER A 53 -3.68 -0.22 10.30
C SER A 53 -4.85 0.75 10.18
N GLY A 54 -5.83 0.64 11.08
CA GLY A 54 -7.04 1.47 11.09
C GLY A 54 -8.22 0.77 11.74
#